data_AF-A0A0F8ZS20-F1
#
_entry.id   AF-A0A0F8ZS20-F1
#
_cell.length_a   1.000
_cell.length_b   1.000
_cell.length_c   1.000
_cell.angle_alpha   90.00
_cell.angle_beta   90.00
_cell.angle_gamma   90.00
#
_symmetry.space_group_name_H-M   'P 1'
#
loop_
_entity.id
_entity.type
_entity.pdbx_description
1 polymer ?
#
loop_
_entity_poly.entity_id
_entity_poly.type
_entity_poly.pdbx_seq_one_letter_code
_entity_poly.pdbx_strand_id
1 'polypeptide(L)'
;PTDDDGSTISSPPSYWATNIGETNWTFGLAANLNQDLNSLTNWEGDAATTDQKKYWSDIASDIIGSLNVMDQICRQLHGFSIRGGTILCRSTLLDYIIKNTAILNLLRGTTFEQQGARDFITIPQLESYFVDGLGYTFAPYDTFWTYETGLSKSADHSSTIVHYLKENEIIILPPGNLGGNAMMGTCSIEHQDESWRPGIMPWMLRDPRPPFTREAGVHTVAWPVFEHLTWCRLQVLS
;
A
#
# COMPACT_ATOMS: atom_id res chain seq x y z
N PRO A 1 7.77 12.53 -6.05
CA PRO A 1 7.71 11.49 -4.99
C PRO A 1 7.63 12.15 -3.61
N THR A 2 6.92 11.56 -2.65
CA THR A 2 6.84 12.04 -1.26
C THR A 2 7.34 10.96 -0.30
N ASP A 3 7.95 11.38 0.80
CA ASP A 3 8.38 10.47 1.87
C ASP A 3 7.19 10.01 2.72
N ASP A 4 7.44 9.28 3.80
CA ASP A 4 6.40 8.76 4.68
C ASP A 4 5.67 9.84 5.48
N ASP A 5 6.29 11.02 5.63
CA ASP A 5 5.71 12.19 6.28
C ASP A 5 4.95 13.10 5.29
N GLY A 6 4.87 12.70 4.00
CA GLY A 6 4.20 13.45 2.95
C GLY A 6 5.02 14.62 2.40
N SER A 7 6.28 14.78 2.82
CA SER A 7 7.17 15.82 2.32
C SER A 7 7.66 15.48 0.91
N THR A 8 7.78 16.50 0.06
CA THR A 8 8.27 16.30 -1.31
C THR A 8 9.74 15.91 -1.29
N ILE A 9 10.03 14.74 -1.85
CA ILE A 9 11.37 14.27 -2.10
C ILE A 9 11.94 15.07 -3.27
N SER A 10 12.91 15.95 -2.99
CA SER A 10 13.52 16.86 -3.98
C SER A 10 14.85 16.30 -4.54
N SER A 11 15.23 16.80 -5.72
CA SER A 11 16.50 16.53 -6.42
C SER A 11 16.67 15.10 -6.97
N PRO A 12 15.88 14.68 -7.98
CA PRO A 12 16.09 13.39 -8.63
C PRO A 12 17.53 13.28 -9.17
N PRO A 13 18.14 12.07 -9.18
CA PRO A 13 19.48 11.89 -9.73
C PRO A 13 19.58 12.44 -11.15
N SER A 14 20.72 13.03 -11.52
CA SER A 14 20.89 13.72 -12.82
C SER A 14 20.71 12.84 -14.06
N TYR A 15 20.73 11.51 -13.88
CA TYR A 15 20.48 10.52 -14.93
C TYR A 15 18.99 10.13 -15.07
N TRP A 16 18.12 10.57 -14.16
CA TRP A 16 16.67 10.55 -14.38
C TRP A 16 16.36 11.67 -15.37
N ALA A 17 15.76 11.35 -16.50
CA ALA A 17 15.53 12.31 -17.57
C ALA A 17 14.77 13.55 -17.04
N THR A 18 15.44 14.70 -17.05
CA THR A 18 14.95 16.01 -16.58
C THR A 18 13.72 16.52 -17.35
N ASN A 19 13.36 15.88 -18.47
CA ASN A 19 12.19 16.19 -19.28
C ASN A 19 11.01 15.23 -19.06
N ILE A 20 11.12 14.26 -18.14
CA ILE A 20 9.95 13.54 -17.65
C ILE A 20 9.31 14.45 -16.60
N GLY A 21 8.58 15.46 -17.08
CA GLY A 21 7.88 16.43 -16.25
C GLY A 21 7.11 15.69 -15.17
N GLU A 22 7.37 16.05 -13.91
CA GLU A 22 6.74 15.53 -12.69
C GLU A 22 5.89 14.28 -12.96
N THR A 23 6.53 13.16 -13.27
CA THR A 23 5.78 11.93 -13.21
C THR A 23 5.58 11.67 -11.73
N ASN A 24 4.49 12.20 -11.20
CA ASN A 24 3.76 11.59 -10.11
C ASN A 24 3.41 10.17 -10.59
N TRP A 25 4.39 9.28 -10.52
CA TRP A 25 4.13 7.88 -10.28
C TRP A 25 3.66 7.82 -8.83
N THR A 26 2.44 8.30 -8.58
CA THR A 26 1.60 7.53 -7.69
C THR A 26 1.68 6.10 -8.22
N PHE A 27 1.80 5.11 -7.35
CA PHE A 27 1.27 3.79 -7.66
C PHE A 27 -0.25 3.99 -7.82
N GLY A 28 -0.59 4.63 -8.94
CA GLY A 28 -1.88 5.18 -9.30
C GLY A 28 -2.65 4.06 -9.94
N LEU A 29 -2.75 2.97 -9.20
CA LEU A 29 -4.06 2.41 -9.10
C LEU A 29 -4.94 3.60 -8.68
N ALA A 30 -5.81 4.08 -9.56
CA ALA A 30 -6.92 4.89 -9.10
C ALA A 30 -7.72 3.95 -8.20
N ALA A 31 -7.82 4.27 -6.91
CA ALA A 31 -8.75 3.52 -6.08
C ALA A 31 -10.11 3.69 -6.69
N ASN A 32 -10.84 2.58 -6.84
CA ASN A 32 -12.24 2.71 -7.22
C ASN A 32 -12.98 3.52 -6.14
N LEU A 33 -12.47 3.50 -4.90
CA LEU A 33 -12.97 4.27 -3.78
C LEU A 33 -11.81 4.65 -2.83
N ASN A 34 -11.67 5.95 -2.54
CA ASN A 34 -10.81 6.49 -1.47
C ASN A 34 -11.70 7.06 -0.37
N GLN A 35 -11.48 6.65 0.88
CA GLN A 35 -12.21 7.18 2.04
C GLN A 35 -11.24 7.46 3.21
N ASP A 36 -11.59 8.43 4.02
CA ASP A 36 -10.99 8.68 5.34
C ASP A 36 -11.99 8.29 6.42
N LEU A 37 -11.56 7.46 7.37
CA LEU A 37 -12.35 7.00 8.50
C LEU A 37 -13.07 8.11 9.25
N ASN A 38 -12.41 9.24 9.51
CA ASN A 38 -13.04 10.35 10.24
C ASN A 38 -14.20 10.98 9.48
N SER A 39 -14.20 10.86 8.16
CA SER A 39 -15.22 11.40 7.26
C SER A 39 -16.24 10.34 6.79
N LEU A 40 -16.15 9.10 7.29
CA LEU A 40 -16.90 7.98 6.75
C LEU A 40 -18.42 8.20 6.87
N THR A 41 -19.12 8.16 5.74
CA THR A 41 -20.58 8.22 5.67
C THR A 41 -21.11 6.90 5.15
N ASN A 42 -22.28 6.47 5.62
CA ASN A 42 -22.93 5.30 5.04
C ASN A 42 -23.43 5.65 3.62
N TRP A 43 -23.90 4.64 2.89
CA TRP A 43 -24.34 4.83 1.51
C TRP A 43 -25.55 5.77 1.35
N GLU A 44 -26.35 5.95 2.41
CA GLU A 44 -27.51 6.85 2.45
C GLU A 44 -27.11 8.31 2.71
N GLY A 45 -25.82 8.56 2.98
CA GLY A 45 -25.28 9.88 3.31
C GLY A 45 -25.36 10.23 4.80
N ASP A 46 -25.85 9.32 5.64
CA ASP A 46 -25.82 9.50 7.08
C ASP A 46 -24.40 9.27 7.60
N ALA A 47 -24.05 10.02 8.64
CA ALA A 47 -22.80 9.81 9.36
C ALA A 47 -22.75 8.37 9.90
N ALA A 48 -21.67 7.64 9.60
CA ALA A 48 -21.32 6.46 10.39
C ALA A 48 -21.23 6.85 11.88
N THR A 49 -21.43 5.88 12.78
CA THR A 49 -21.41 6.20 14.21
C THR A 49 -20.04 6.75 14.62
N THR A 50 -19.99 7.50 15.73
CA THR A 50 -18.73 8.10 16.19
C THR A 50 -17.63 7.05 16.36
N ASP A 51 -17.95 5.86 16.86
CA ASP A 51 -16.97 4.79 17.06
C ASP A 51 -16.50 4.14 15.75
N GLN A 52 -17.35 4.12 14.72
CA GLN A 52 -17.01 3.64 13.37
C GLN A 52 -16.17 4.62 12.56
N LYS A 53 -16.04 5.86 13.04
CA LYS A 53 -15.21 6.90 12.41
C LYS A 53 -13.85 7.07 13.06
N LYS A 54 -13.67 6.51 14.25
CA LYS A 54 -12.40 6.61 14.99
C LYS A 54 -11.30 5.87 14.24
N TYR A 55 -10.14 6.51 14.17
CA TYR A 55 -8.92 5.85 13.73
C TYR A 55 -8.64 4.59 14.53
N TRP A 56 -8.03 3.61 13.88
CA TRP A 56 -7.79 2.29 14.45
C TRP A 56 -6.68 2.28 15.49
N SER A 57 -5.93 3.38 15.62
CA SER A 57 -5.05 3.63 16.77
C SER A 57 -5.83 3.89 18.07
N ASP A 58 -7.09 4.30 18.00
CA ASP A 58 -7.95 4.45 19.18
C ASP A 58 -8.40 3.06 19.66
N ILE A 59 -8.17 2.79 20.94
CA ILE A 59 -8.48 1.51 21.58
C ILE A 59 -9.98 1.19 21.55
N ALA A 60 -10.85 2.19 21.43
CA ALA A 60 -12.30 2.08 21.41
C ALA A 60 -12.89 2.17 19.99
N SER A 61 -12.06 2.17 18.94
CA SER A 61 -12.53 2.17 17.56
C SER A 61 -13.31 0.90 17.20
N ASP A 62 -14.44 1.06 16.51
CA ASP A 62 -15.23 -0.05 15.97
C ASP A 62 -14.73 -0.42 14.57
N ILE A 63 -13.64 -1.18 14.54
CA ILE A 63 -12.96 -1.63 13.31
C ILE A 63 -13.92 -2.45 12.42
N ILE A 64 -14.74 -3.32 13.03
CA ILE A 64 -15.65 -4.19 12.30
C ILE A 64 -16.80 -3.38 11.69
N GLY A 65 -17.38 -2.46 12.46
CA GLY A 65 -18.39 -1.53 11.96
C GLY A 65 -17.86 -0.65 10.83
N SER A 66 -16.62 -0.15 10.95
CA SER A 66 -15.93 0.61 9.90
C SER A 66 -15.85 -0.19 8.58
N LEU A 67 -15.42 -1.45 8.65
CA LEU A 67 -15.35 -2.35 7.50
C LEU A 67 -16.74 -2.67 6.92
N ASN A 68 -17.77 -2.79 7.76
CA ASN A 68 -19.14 -3.02 7.29
C ASN A 68 -19.70 -1.81 6.53
N VAL A 69 -19.44 -0.60 7.01
CA VAL A 69 -19.84 0.63 6.30
C VAL A 69 -19.12 0.70 4.95
N MET A 70 -17.81 0.41 4.91
CA MET A 70 -17.05 0.36 3.67
C MET A 70 -17.58 -0.70 2.68
N ASP A 71 -17.98 -1.87 3.16
CA ASP A 71 -18.58 -2.92 2.32
C ASP A 71 -19.94 -2.50 1.76
N GLN A 72 -20.75 -1.77 2.54
CA GLN A 72 -22.00 -1.19 2.04
C GLN A 72 -21.73 -0.19 0.91
N ILE A 73 -20.78 0.73 1.09
CA ILE A 73 -20.43 1.72 0.06
C ILE A 73 -19.96 1.01 -1.22
N CYS A 74 -19.05 0.02 -1.10
CA CYS A 74 -18.53 -0.72 -2.24
C CYS A 74 -19.64 -1.48 -2.99
N ARG A 75 -20.56 -2.13 -2.27
CA ARG A 75 -21.67 -2.88 -2.88
C ARG A 75 -22.64 -1.98 -3.61
N GLN A 76 -23.04 -0.87 -2.98
CA GLN A 76 -24.10 0.00 -3.51
C GLN A 76 -23.59 0.91 -4.62
N LEU A 77 -22.39 1.49 -4.49
CA LEU A 77 -21.87 2.45 -5.48
C LEU A 77 -21.05 1.78 -6.58
N HIS A 78 -20.36 0.68 -6.27
CA HIS A 78 -19.40 0.07 -7.19
C HIS A 78 -19.72 -1.38 -7.57
N GLY A 79 -20.79 -1.96 -7.01
CA GLY A 79 -21.25 -3.29 -7.39
C GLY A 79 -20.35 -4.45 -6.96
N PHE A 80 -19.41 -4.24 -6.02
CA PHE A 80 -18.55 -5.30 -5.50
C PHE A 80 -18.54 -5.34 -3.97
N SER A 81 -18.29 -6.50 -3.38
CA SER A 81 -18.14 -6.67 -1.93
C SER A 81 -16.68 -6.76 -1.56
N ILE A 82 -16.29 -6.15 -0.45
CA ILE A 82 -14.95 -6.32 0.14
C ILE A 82 -14.94 -7.42 1.21
N ARG A 83 -16.11 -7.82 1.73
CA ARG A 83 -16.24 -8.92 2.70
C ARG A 83 -15.66 -10.21 2.14
N GLY A 84 -14.82 -10.91 2.92
CA GLY A 84 -14.07 -12.05 2.40
C GLY A 84 -12.71 -11.68 1.78
N GLY A 85 -12.38 -10.38 1.74
CA GLY A 85 -11.23 -9.84 1.03
C GLY A 85 -9.92 -9.88 1.82
N THR A 86 -8.85 -9.47 1.14
CA THR A 86 -7.51 -9.31 1.73
C THR A 86 -7.26 -7.85 2.08
N ILE A 87 -6.94 -7.58 3.34
CA ILE A 87 -6.54 -6.25 3.84
C ILE A 87 -5.01 -6.21 3.84
N LEU A 88 -4.45 -5.39 2.94
CA LEU A 88 -3.04 -5.04 2.96
C LEU A 88 -2.83 -3.87 3.92
N CYS A 89 -1.93 -4.05 4.88
CA CYS A 89 -1.58 -3.05 5.89
C CYS A 89 -0.12 -3.20 6.31
N ARG A 90 0.46 -2.19 6.97
CA ARG A 90 1.76 -2.38 7.64
C ARG A 90 1.60 -3.22 8.90
N SER A 91 2.67 -3.89 9.33
CA SER A 91 2.65 -4.70 10.56
C SER A 91 2.35 -3.87 11.80
N THR A 92 2.75 -2.59 11.84
CA THR A 92 2.47 -1.69 12.97
C THR A 92 0.97 -1.45 13.17
N LEU A 93 0.16 -1.53 12.12
CA LEU A 93 -1.30 -1.44 12.25
C LEU A 93 -1.84 -2.61 13.08
N LEU A 94 -1.33 -3.83 12.86
CA LEU A 94 -1.77 -5.01 13.60
C LEU A 94 -1.51 -4.86 15.11
N ASP A 95 -0.42 -4.18 15.50
CA ASP A 95 -0.11 -3.91 16.91
C ASP A 95 -1.16 -3.04 17.62
N TYR A 96 -1.84 -2.16 16.88
CA TYR A 96 -2.99 -1.40 17.40
C TYR A 96 -4.23 -2.29 17.51
N ILE A 97 -4.51 -3.07 16.47
CA ILE A 97 -5.71 -3.93 16.39
C ILE A 97 -5.71 -5.00 17.50
N ILE A 98 -4.56 -5.61 17.82
CA ILE A 98 -4.48 -6.63 18.88
C ILE A 98 -4.78 -6.10 20.30
N LYS A 99 -4.72 -4.78 20.50
CA LYS A 99 -5.01 -4.11 21.77
C LYS A 99 -6.41 -3.47 21.79
N ASN A 100 -7.13 -3.48 20.67
CA ASN A 100 -8.42 -2.83 20.54
C ASN A 100 -9.47 -3.46 21.46
N THR A 101 -10.08 -2.66 22.33
CA THR A 101 -11.04 -3.12 23.33
C THR A 101 -12.32 -3.68 22.73
N ALA A 102 -12.80 -3.16 21.60
CA ALA A 102 -13.99 -3.67 20.93
C ALA A 102 -13.75 -5.09 20.42
N ILE A 103 -12.59 -5.35 19.80
CA ILE A 103 -12.17 -6.69 19.34
C ILE A 103 -11.97 -7.62 20.54
N LEU A 104 -11.27 -7.18 21.59
CA LEU A 104 -11.04 -7.97 22.79
C LEU A 104 -12.35 -8.36 23.47
N ASN A 105 -13.32 -7.45 23.58
CA ASN A 105 -14.63 -7.71 24.18
C ASN A 105 -15.44 -8.73 23.36
N LEU A 106 -15.37 -8.65 22.03
CA LEU A 106 -16.08 -9.57 21.15
C LEU A 106 -15.49 -11.00 21.26
N LEU A 107 -14.16 -11.11 21.31
CA LEU A 107 -13.48 -12.39 21.54
C LEU A 107 -13.77 -13.00 22.92
N ARG A 108 -13.86 -12.15 23.96
CA ARG A 108 -14.28 -12.59 25.31
C ARG A 108 -15.71 -13.12 25.31
N GLY A 109 -16.63 -12.48 24.60
CA GLY A 109 -18.03 -12.91 24.48
C GLY A 109 -18.25 -14.16 23.63
N THR A 110 -17.27 -14.58 22.80
CA THR A 110 -17.38 -15.75 21.92
C THR A 110 -16.58 -16.96 22.38
N THR A 111 -15.42 -16.78 23.05
CA THR A 111 -14.53 -17.92 23.34
C THR A 111 -13.65 -17.80 24.59
N PHE A 112 -13.61 -16.66 25.30
CA PHE A 112 -12.63 -16.43 26.38
C PHE A 112 -13.27 -15.92 27.68
N GLU A 113 -13.97 -16.81 28.39
CA GLU A 113 -14.33 -16.63 29.82
C GLU A 113 -13.19 -17.00 30.79
N GLN A 114 -11.93 -17.04 30.33
CA GLN A 114 -10.83 -17.35 31.24
C GLN A 114 -10.40 -16.12 32.06
N GLN A 115 -10.53 -16.29 33.37
CA GLN A 115 -10.09 -15.41 34.44
C GLN A 115 -8.75 -14.72 34.13
N GLY A 116 -8.79 -13.39 34.08
CA GLY A 116 -7.67 -12.53 33.73
C GLY A 116 -7.98 -11.77 32.44
N ALA A 117 -8.42 -10.51 32.58
CA ALA A 117 -8.61 -9.62 31.44
C ALA A 117 -7.27 -9.48 30.71
N ARG A 118 -7.09 -10.22 29.61
CA ARG A 118 -5.90 -10.06 28.76
C ARG A 118 -5.98 -8.70 28.07
N ASP A 119 -4.95 -7.88 28.23
CA ASP A 119 -4.86 -6.55 27.62
C ASP A 119 -4.55 -6.60 26.11
N PHE A 120 -4.28 -7.80 25.57
CA PHE A 120 -4.00 -8.04 24.15
C PHE A 120 -4.33 -9.48 23.74
N ILE A 121 -4.44 -9.71 22.44
CA ILE A 121 -4.50 -11.03 21.80
C ILE A 121 -3.26 -11.27 20.93
N THR A 122 -2.99 -12.53 20.57
CA THR A 122 -1.89 -12.81 19.62
C THR A 122 -2.36 -12.59 18.19
N ILE A 123 -1.43 -12.25 17.28
CA ILE A 123 -1.73 -12.06 15.84
C ILE A 123 -2.44 -13.29 15.24
N PRO A 124 -2.02 -14.56 15.49
CA PRO A 124 -2.73 -15.72 14.96
C PRO A 124 -4.19 -15.84 15.46
N GLN A 125 -4.47 -15.39 16.70
CA GLN A 125 -5.83 -15.38 17.23
C GLN A 125 -6.69 -14.30 16.54
N LEU A 126 -6.11 -13.12 16.31
CA LEU A 126 -6.74 -12.06 15.53
C LEU A 126 -7.04 -12.54 14.11
N GLU A 127 -6.06 -13.13 13.43
CA GLU A 127 -6.19 -13.64 12.07
C GLU A 127 -7.27 -14.71 11.97
N SER A 128 -7.25 -15.73 12.83
CA SER A 128 -8.30 -16.75 12.85
C SER A 128 -9.68 -16.14 13.08
N TYR A 129 -9.82 -15.17 13.99
CA TYR A 129 -11.11 -14.51 14.21
C TYR A 129 -11.60 -13.73 12.98
N PHE A 130 -10.73 -12.95 12.32
CA PHE A 130 -11.12 -12.19 11.14
C PHE A 130 -11.41 -13.08 9.93
N VAL A 131 -10.65 -14.17 9.76
CA VAL A 131 -10.86 -15.16 8.69
C VAL A 131 -12.14 -15.95 8.95
N ASP A 132 -12.29 -16.56 10.12
CA ASP A 132 -13.41 -17.46 10.43
C ASP A 132 -14.72 -16.71 10.69
N GLY A 133 -14.64 -15.49 11.25
CA GLY A 133 -15.82 -14.69 11.60
C GLY A 133 -16.30 -13.76 10.48
N LEU A 134 -15.38 -13.07 9.80
CA LEU A 134 -15.71 -12.02 8.83
C LEU A 134 -15.26 -12.34 7.40
N GLY A 135 -14.41 -13.35 7.22
CA GLY A 135 -13.79 -13.71 5.96
C GLY A 135 -12.59 -12.84 5.55
N TYR A 136 -12.17 -11.87 6.37
CA TYR A 136 -11.06 -11.00 6.02
C TYR A 136 -9.72 -11.66 6.33
N THR A 137 -8.77 -11.52 5.42
CA THR A 137 -7.37 -11.93 5.64
C THR A 137 -6.51 -10.68 5.76
N PHE A 138 -5.78 -10.52 6.87
CA PHE A 138 -4.74 -9.49 6.96
C PHE A 138 -3.46 -9.99 6.30
N ALA A 139 -2.86 -9.16 5.46
CA ALA A 139 -1.60 -9.43 4.80
C ALA A 139 -0.64 -8.25 5.05
N PRO A 140 0.31 -8.39 5.98
CA PRO A 140 1.33 -7.38 6.24
C PRO A 140 2.16 -7.07 4.99
N TYR A 141 2.35 -5.79 4.70
CA TYR A 141 3.13 -5.30 3.56
C TYR A 141 4.07 -4.17 3.97
N ASP A 142 5.22 -4.55 4.55
CA ASP A 142 6.25 -3.63 5.05
C ASP A 142 7.37 -3.35 4.03
N THR A 143 7.11 -3.63 2.75
CA THR A 143 8.13 -3.43 1.71
C THR A 143 8.38 -1.93 1.49
N PHE A 144 9.66 -1.56 1.39
CA PHE A 144 10.11 -0.20 1.18
C PHE A 144 11.15 -0.14 0.06
N TRP A 145 11.39 1.07 -0.44
CA TRP A 145 12.49 1.39 -1.34
C TRP A 145 13.31 2.54 -0.75
N THR A 146 14.55 2.67 -1.20
CA THR A 146 15.47 3.73 -0.73
C THR A 146 15.65 4.77 -1.80
N TYR A 147 15.47 6.03 -1.41
CA TYR A 147 15.78 7.19 -2.23
C TYR A 147 17.09 7.80 -1.77
N GLU A 148 18.03 7.99 -2.69
CA GLU A 148 19.34 8.57 -2.38
C GLU A 148 19.52 9.92 -3.08
N THR A 149 19.96 10.94 -2.34
CA THR A 149 20.38 12.24 -2.89
C THR A 149 21.88 12.47 -2.70
N GLY A 150 22.42 13.50 -3.36
CA GLY A 150 23.80 13.94 -3.12
C GLY A 150 24.88 12.95 -3.57
N LEU A 151 24.55 11.97 -4.43
CA LEU A 151 25.47 10.90 -4.89
C LEU A 151 26.80 11.42 -5.46
N SER A 152 26.83 12.64 -5.99
CA SER A 152 28.01 13.28 -6.57
C SER A 152 28.90 14.01 -5.55
N LYS A 153 28.43 14.21 -4.32
CA LYS A 153 29.15 14.94 -3.26
C LYS A 153 29.04 14.15 -1.94
N SER A 154 30.13 13.50 -1.53
CA SER A 154 30.14 12.61 -0.34
C SER A 154 29.69 13.27 0.97
N ALA A 155 29.72 14.60 1.07
CA ALA A 155 29.30 15.34 2.27
C ALA A 155 27.77 15.57 2.35
N ASP A 156 27.06 15.47 1.23
CA ASP A 156 25.62 15.77 1.12
C ASP A 156 24.80 14.50 0.78
N HIS A 157 25.42 13.32 0.86
CA HIS A 157 24.73 12.07 0.59
C HIS A 157 23.72 11.77 1.70
N SER A 158 22.44 11.70 1.34
CA SER A 158 21.38 11.24 2.22
C SER A 158 20.65 10.06 1.58
N SER A 159 20.26 9.11 2.42
CA SER A 159 19.41 7.98 2.04
C SER A 159 18.14 8.04 2.86
N THR A 160 17.00 8.05 2.19
CA THR A 160 15.67 8.11 2.79
C THR A 160 14.93 6.84 2.45
N ILE A 161 14.39 6.17 3.46
CA ILE A 161 13.52 5.01 3.29
C ILE A 161 12.11 5.52 2.98
N VAL A 162 11.46 4.92 1.99
CA VAL A 162 10.09 5.23 1.60
C VAL A 162 9.30 3.94 1.49
N HIS A 163 8.23 3.81 2.28
CA HIS A 163 7.37 2.64 2.21
C HIS A 163 6.40 2.73 1.02
N TYR A 164 6.15 1.58 0.37
CA TYR A 164 5.19 1.51 -0.73
C TYR A 164 3.75 1.70 -0.24
N LEU A 165 3.41 1.13 0.91
CA LEU A 165 2.15 1.33 1.61
C LEU A 165 2.41 2.24 2.82
N LYS A 166 1.66 3.33 2.92
CA LYS A 166 1.78 4.29 4.03
C LYS A 166 1.21 3.71 5.31
N GLU A 167 1.75 4.14 6.45
CA GLU A 167 1.38 3.59 7.76
C GLU A 167 -0.07 3.85 8.13
N ASN A 168 -0.57 5.02 7.76
CA ASN A 168 -1.94 5.44 8.02
C ASN A 168 -2.96 4.91 7.01
N GLU A 169 -2.57 4.07 6.05
CA GLU A 169 -3.46 3.59 5.00
C GLU A 169 -3.56 2.07 5.00
N ILE A 170 -4.74 1.58 4.60
CA ILE A 170 -4.93 0.19 4.19
C ILE A 170 -5.47 0.13 2.76
N ILE A 171 -5.18 -0.99 2.10
CA ILE A 171 -5.75 -1.37 0.82
C ILE A 171 -6.57 -2.63 1.04
N ILE A 172 -7.84 -2.63 0.63
CA ILE A 172 -8.69 -3.82 0.72
C ILE A 172 -8.94 -4.34 -0.69
N LEU A 173 -8.53 -5.58 -0.92
CA LEU A 173 -8.72 -6.34 -2.15
C LEU A 173 -9.96 -7.24 -1.96
N PRO A 174 -10.99 -7.14 -2.81
CA PRO A 174 -12.17 -7.97 -2.71
C PRO A 174 -11.86 -9.46 -2.99
N PRO A 175 -12.66 -10.40 -2.44
CA PRO A 175 -12.45 -11.83 -2.65
C PRO A 175 -12.47 -12.19 -4.14
N GLY A 176 -11.59 -13.11 -4.53
CA GLY A 176 -11.49 -13.57 -5.92
C GLY A 176 -10.78 -12.59 -6.88
N ASN A 177 -10.43 -11.37 -6.44
CA ASN A 177 -9.73 -10.38 -7.26
C ASN A 177 -8.21 -10.33 -7.04
N LEU A 178 -7.61 -11.43 -6.59
CA LEU A 178 -6.15 -11.53 -6.39
C LEU A 178 -5.39 -11.78 -7.70
N GLY A 179 -6.07 -11.80 -8.85
CA GLY A 179 -5.50 -12.30 -10.10
C GLY A 179 -6.15 -11.78 -11.38
N GLY A 180 -6.68 -10.55 -11.40
CA GLY A 180 -6.80 -9.86 -12.69
C GLY A 180 -5.43 -9.89 -13.38
N ASN A 181 -5.38 -10.10 -14.70
CA ASN A 181 -4.13 -10.18 -15.46
C ASN A 181 -3.34 -8.87 -15.30
N ALA A 182 -2.53 -8.77 -14.26
CA ALA A 182 -1.59 -7.69 -14.08
C ALA A 182 -0.45 -7.96 -15.06
N MET A 183 -0.38 -7.14 -16.09
CA MET A 183 0.69 -7.21 -17.08
C MET A 183 1.66 -6.07 -16.82
N MET A 184 2.92 -6.28 -17.19
CA MET A 184 3.87 -5.18 -17.31
C MET A 184 3.93 -4.77 -18.78
N GLY A 185 3.43 -3.58 -19.08
CA GLY A 185 3.68 -2.94 -20.36
C GLY A 185 5.15 -2.57 -20.44
N THR A 186 5.77 -2.80 -21.60
CA THR A 186 7.14 -2.34 -21.89
C THR A 186 7.14 -1.64 -23.23
N CYS A 187 7.92 -0.56 -23.36
CA CYS A 187 8.15 0.04 -24.68
C CYS A 187 9.44 -0.48 -25.31
N SER A 188 9.54 -0.36 -26.63
CA SER A 188 10.76 -0.68 -27.35
C SER A 188 11.79 0.42 -27.16
N ILE A 189 13.03 0.03 -26.94
CA ILE A 189 14.18 0.92 -26.77
C ILE A 189 15.23 0.54 -27.82
N GLU A 190 15.95 1.54 -28.33
CA GLU A 190 17.06 1.33 -29.26
C GLU A 190 18.23 0.60 -28.58
N HIS A 191 18.70 -0.45 -29.23
CA HIS A 191 19.84 -1.26 -28.81
C HIS A 191 21.13 -0.79 -29.49
N GLN A 192 22.30 -1.23 -28.99
CA GLN A 192 23.62 -0.86 -29.55
C GLN A 192 23.82 -1.25 -31.02
N ASP A 193 23.02 -2.19 -31.53
CA ASP A 193 23.01 -2.64 -32.92
C ASP A 193 21.92 -1.93 -33.76
N GLU A 194 21.40 -0.80 -33.28
CA GLU A 194 20.33 0.01 -33.89
C GLU A 194 18.98 -0.73 -34.01
N SER A 195 18.83 -1.90 -33.39
CA SER A 195 17.55 -2.63 -33.34
C SER A 195 16.67 -2.14 -32.19
N TRP A 196 15.35 -2.10 -32.41
CA TRP A 196 14.37 -1.71 -31.38
C TRP A 196 13.78 -2.95 -30.72
N ARG A 197 13.93 -3.06 -29.40
CA ARG A 197 13.47 -4.24 -28.64
C ARG A 197 12.76 -3.83 -27.35
N PRO A 198 11.67 -4.49 -26.96
CA PRO A 198 11.00 -4.25 -25.69
C PRO A 198 11.71 -4.95 -24.51
N GLY A 199 11.53 -4.42 -23.31
CA GLY A 199 11.96 -5.06 -22.05
C GLY A 199 13.24 -4.49 -21.44
N ILE A 200 13.93 -5.31 -20.67
CA ILE A 200 15.15 -4.94 -19.93
C ILE A 200 16.36 -5.09 -20.85
N MET A 201 17.08 -4.00 -21.11
CA MET A 201 18.21 -3.95 -22.03
C MET A 201 19.51 -3.61 -21.30
N PRO A 202 20.40 -4.59 -21.08
CA PRO A 202 21.73 -4.32 -20.55
C PRO A 202 22.63 -3.73 -21.64
N TRP A 203 23.50 -2.80 -21.27
CA TRP A 203 24.53 -2.24 -22.14
C TRP A 203 25.87 -2.18 -21.41
N MET A 204 26.94 -2.22 -22.20
CA MET A 204 28.30 -2.03 -21.70
C MET A 204 29.05 -1.12 -22.66
N LEU A 205 29.71 -0.11 -22.10
CA LEU A 205 30.58 0.81 -22.82
C LEU A 205 31.99 0.70 -22.23
N ARG A 206 32.99 0.69 -23.10
CA ARG A 206 34.39 0.84 -22.68
C ARG A 206 34.80 2.25 -23.03
N ASP A 207 35.14 3.09 -22.04
CA ASP A 207 35.70 4.41 -22.36
C ASP A 207 37.12 4.19 -22.92
N PRO A 208 37.41 4.63 -24.17
CA PRO A 208 38.74 4.53 -24.73
C PRO A 208 39.75 5.47 -24.04
N ARG A 209 39.30 6.43 -23.22
CA ARG A 209 40.16 7.40 -22.53
C ARG A 209 40.61 6.86 -21.17
N PRO A 210 41.89 7.06 -20.79
CA PRO A 210 42.36 6.76 -19.44
C PRO A 210 41.61 7.61 -18.40
N PRO A 211 41.27 7.06 -17.21
CA PRO A 211 41.47 5.67 -16.80
C PRO A 211 40.53 4.73 -17.56
N PHE A 212 41.01 3.58 -18.05
CA PHE A 212 40.19 2.61 -18.79
C PHE A 212 39.05 2.09 -17.92
N THR A 213 37.91 2.78 -17.94
CA THR A 213 36.72 2.40 -17.21
C THR A 213 35.82 1.56 -18.11
N ARG A 214 35.14 0.60 -17.49
CA ARG A 214 33.99 -0.07 -18.10
C ARG A 214 32.77 0.50 -17.42
N GLU A 215 31.89 1.09 -18.21
CA GLU A 215 30.58 1.48 -17.77
C GLU A 215 29.61 0.39 -18.20
N ALA A 216 28.74 -0.01 -17.29
CA ALA A 216 27.67 -0.93 -17.58
C ALA A 216 26.39 -0.34 -17.00
N GLY A 217 25.29 -0.55 -17.70
CA GLY A 217 23.99 -0.09 -17.25
C GLY A 217 22.88 -0.93 -17.83
N VAL A 218 21.67 -0.58 -17.44
CA VAL A 218 20.45 -1.21 -17.90
C VAL A 218 19.47 -0.10 -18.25
N HIS A 219 18.80 -0.24 -19.38
CA HIS A 219 17.71 0.62 -19.79
C HIS A 219 16.42 -0.20 -19.80
N THR A 220 15.37 0.33 -19.20
CA THR A 220 14.02 -0.23 -19.25
C THR A 220 13.02 0.91 -19.16
N VAL A 221 11.91 0.77 -19.86
CA VAL A 221 10.75 1.64 -19.74
C VAL A 221 9.54 0.70 -19.64
N ALA A 222 8.98 0.63 -18.44
CA ALA A 222 7.92 -0.29 -18.11
C ALA A 222 6.88 0.40 -17.23
N TRP A 223 5.61 0.01 -17.37
CA TRP A 223 4.51 0.48 -16.55
C TRP A 223 3.55 -0.67 -16.24
N PRO A 224 2.93 -0.67 -15.06
CA PRO A 224 1.95 -1.70 -14.75
C PRO A 224 0.66 -1.46 -15.55
N VAL A 225 0.06 -2.54 -16.04
CA VAL A 225 -1.22 -2.55 -16.74
C VAL A 225 -2.15 -3.47 -15.98
N PHE A 226 -3.28 -2.92 -15.54
CA PHE A 226 -4.26 -3.65 -14.74
C PHE A 226 -5.54 -3.82 -15.55
N GLU A 227 -5.94 -5.06 -15.77
CA GLU A 227 -7.24 -5.40 -16.35
C GLU A 227 -8.20 -5.74 -15.20
N HIS A 228 -9.27 -4.93 -15.04
CA HIS A 228 -10.33 -5.13 -14.05
C HIS A 228 -9.91 -5.20 -12.57
N LEU A 229 -8.86 -4.48 -12.16
CA LEU A 229 -8.53 -4.39 -10.74
C LEU A 229 -9.58 -3.56 -9.99
N THR A 230 -10.24 -4.16 -9.01
CA THR A 230 -11.12 -3.48 -8.07
C THR A 230 -10.52 -3.58 -6.68
N TRP A 231 -10.48 -2.45 -5.99
CA TRP A 231 -9.92 -2.33 -4.66
C TRP A 231 -10.38 -1.01 -4.04
N CYS A 232 -10.29 -0.91 -2.72
CA CYS A 232 -10.55 0.35 -2.02
C CYS A 232 -9.39 0.73 -1.09
N ARG A 233 -9.21 2.03 -0.93
CA ARG A 233 -8.27 2.62 0.03
C ARG A 233 -9.04 3.20 1.20
N LEU A 234 -8.54 2.97 2.41
CA LEU A 234 -9.04 3.60 3.62
C LEU A 234 -7.88 4.16 4.44
N GLN A 235 -7.95 5.45 4.79
CA GLN A 235 -7.05 6.03 5.78
C GLN A 235 -7.55 5.66 7.18
N VAL A 236 -6.71 4.97 7.95
CA VAL A 236 -7.04 4.33 9.23
C VAL A 236 -6.29 4.85 10.44
N LEU A 237 -5.21 5.61 10.25
CA LEU A 237 -4.48 6.28 11.34
C LEU A 237 -4.47 7.81 11.11
N SER A 238 -4.22 8.54 12.20
CA SER A 238 -4.04 10.00 12.20
C SER A 238 -2.73 10.41 11.56
#